data_AF-A0A5J4U3K3-F1
#
_entry.id   AF-A0A5J4U3K3-F1
#
_cell.length_a   1.000
_cell.length_b   1.000
_cell.length_c   1.000
_cell.angle_alpha   90.00
_cell.angle_beta   90.00
_cell.angle_gamma   90.00
#
_symmetry.space_group_name_H-M   'P 1'
#
loop_
_entity.id
_entity.type
_entity.pdbx_description
1 polymer ?
#
loop_
_entity_poly.entity_id
_entity_poly.type
_entity_poly.pdbx_seq_one_letter_code
_entity_poly.pdbx_strand_id
1 'polypeptide(L)'
;MDDEFAQACIDGLKNLTIHNYPQPIAMEVSLQSVFSGIYGIANEQIRAQGLENIRKFNTLTPNAEKNYSQALSQGERKPNVWILTKILKYYNKEYYEQTIKPLLKKNQEAKKLEKQIHINQSLVPNKIDLSDAFILLNMQEKAANGEYENEEQIMMDLTKLLVYYEGETDDIYAIKDYDAICDTQVLHHKLEGTVHKQLEKINICFQNKKTSEKTSEKNDETKYSTPAKSLTAIRIFKKYASISAKKGCKLISEDPKILIIFQRYKYKRLENDETNYDCLQMYLDLIKEPIVAGDERVYENILNWIAWMIQNPGKKSRTAIILQGRQ
;
A
#
# COMPACT_ATOMS: atom_id res chain seq x y z
N MET A 1 -11.93 -18.22 -8.27
CA MET A 1 -13.29 -18.22 -7.68
C MET A 1 -13.26 -19.29 -6.63
N ASP A 2 -13.79 -19.01 -5.44
CA ASP A 2 -13.77 -20.00 -4.36
C ASP A 2 -14.77 -21.13 -4.63
N ASP A 3 -14.45 -22.34 -4.18
CA ASP A 3 -15.24 -23.55 -4.40
C ASP A 3 -16.57 -23.49 -3.64
N GLU A 4 -16.60 -22.86 -2.46
CA GLU A 4 -17.83 -22.57 -1.70
C GLU A 4 -18.82 -21.75 -2.54
N PHE A 5 -18.32 -20.75 -3.26
CA PHE A 5 -19.14 -19.91 -4.12
C PHE A 5 -19.64 -20.65 -5.37
N ALA A 6 -18.78 -21.45 -5.98
CA ALA A 6 -19.15 -22.26 -7.13
C ALA A 6 -20.24 -23.28 -6.76
N GLN A 7 -20.11 -23.93 -5.61
CA GLN A 7 -21.10 -24.88 -5.11
C GLN A 7 -22.46 -24.19 -4.85
N ALA A 8 -22.45 -23.06 -4.16
CA ALA A 8 -23.67 -22.29 -3.92
C ALA A 8 -24.36 -21.86 -5.25
N CYS A 9 -23.57 -21.54 -6.28
CA CYS A 9 -24.15 -21.26 -7.59
C CYS A 9 -24.88 -22.47 -8.17
N ILE A 10 -24.30 -23.68 -8.06
CA ILE A 10 -24.93 -24.93 -8.54
C ILE A 10 -26.18 -25.29 -7.73
N ASP A 11 -26.14 -25.20 -6.41
CA ASP A 11 -27.25 -25.54 -5.52
C ASP A 11 -28.48 -24.62 -5.71
N GLY A 12 -28.23 -23.40 -6.18
CA GLY A 12 -29.27 -22.42 -6.51
C GLY A 12 -29.98 -22.67 -7.84
N LEU A 13 -29.39 -23.46 -8.76
CA LEU A 13 -29.94 -23.77 -10.09
C LEU A 13 -30.98 -24.89 -10.00
N LYS A 14 -32.09 -24.59 -9.34
CA LYS A 14 -33.23 -25.48 -9.16
C LYS A 14 -34.53 -24.75 -9.45
N ASN A 15 -35.55 -25.51 -9.85
CA ASN A 15 -36.90 -25.03 -10.16
C ASN A 15 -36.93 -23.98 -11.28
N LEU A 16 -35.94 -23.99 -12.19
CA LEU A 16 -35.92 -23.12 -13.35
C LEU A 16 -36.64 -23.76 -14.53
N THR A 17 -37.30 -22.95 -15.37
CA THR A 17 -37.73 -23.37 -16.70
C THR A 17 -36.65 -22.99 -17.70
N ILE A 18 -36.09 -23.97 -18.41
CA ILE A 18 -34.95 -23.78 -19.31
C ILE A 18 -35.38 -23.93 -20.76
N HIS A 19 -35.05 -22.90 -21.54
CA HIS A 19 -35.44 -22.71 -22.93
C HIS A 19 -34.28 -23.03 -23.88
N ASN A 20 -34.59 -23.32 -25.14
CA ASN A 20 -33.58 -23.65 -26.13
C ASN A 20 -32.84 -22.42 -26.66
N TYR A 21 -33.59 -21.38 -27.02
CA TYR A 21 -33.06 -20.24 -27.75
C TYR A 21 -32.44 -19.21 -26.80
N PRO A 22 -31.28 -18.62 -27.17
CA PRO A 22 -30.65 -17.58 -26.37
C PRO A 22 -31.51 -16.32 -26.40
N GLN A 23 -32.05 -15.98 -25.25
CA GLN A 23 -32.69 -14.69 -24.96
C GLN A 23 -31.88 -13.95 -23.89
N PRO A 24 -32.09 -12.64 -23.71
CA PRO A 24 -31.56 -11.94 -22.56
C PRO A 24 -31.94 -12.67 -21.27
N ILE A 25 -30.96 -12.84 -20.35
CA ILE A 25 -31.16 -13.57 -19.07
C ILE A 25 -32.25 -12.93 -18.21
N ALA A 26 -32.67 -11.69 -18.46
CA ALA A 26 -33.79 -11.09 -17.74
C ALA A 26 -35.17 -11.62 -18.22
N MET A 27 -35.24 -12.17 -19.42
CA MET A 27 -36.48 -12.67 -20.04
C MET A 27 -36.62 -14.17 -19.86
N GLU A 28 -35.65 -14.96 -20.33
CA GLU A 28 -35.67 -16.42 -20.20
C GLU A 28 -34.28 -17.01 -19.90
N VAL A 29 -34.24 -18.11 -19.15
CA VAL A 29 -33.02 -18.90 -18.96
C VAL A 29 -32.85 -19.85 -20.13
N SER A 30 -31.75 -19.73 -20.87
CA SER A 30 -31.45 -20.62 -22.00
C SER A 30 -30.43 -21.70 -21.63
N LEU A 31 -30.52 -22.87 -22.26
CA LEU A 31 -29.51 -23.95 -22.10
C LEU A 31 -28.10 -23.43 -22.33
N GLN A 32 -27.91 -22.63 -23.38
CA GLN A 32 -26.61 -22.05 -23.70
C GLN A 32 -26.06 -21.20 -22.54
N SER A 33 -26.89 -20.37 -21.92
CA SER A 33 -26.48 -19.53 -20.79
C SER A 33 -26.12 -20.35 -19.55
N VAL A 34 -26.89 -21.40 -19.25
CA VAL A 34 -26.65 -22.31 -18.11
C VAL A 34 -25.35 -23.07 -18.30
N PHE A 35 -25.15 -23.70 -19.48
CA PHE A 35 -23.92 -24.43 -19.77
C PHE A 35 -22.70 -23.51 -19.79
N SER A 36 -22.78 -22.34 -20.44
CA SER A 36 -21.69 -21.36 -20.41
C SER A 36 -21.32 -20.97 -18.98
N GLY A 37 -22.33 -20.84 -18.10
CA GLY A 37 -22.11 -20.62 -16.67
C GLY A 37 -21.37 -21.77 -15.97
N ILE A 38 -21.85 -23.00 -16.15
CA ILE A 38 -21.30 -24.20 -15.49
C ILE A 38 -19.89 -24.53 -15.99
N TYR A 39 -19.63 -24.43 -17.29
CA TYR A 39 -18.29 -24.61 -17.85
C TYR A 39 -17.30 -23.52 -17.40
N GLY A 40 -17.78 -22.40 -16.87
CA GLY A 40 -16.94 -21.40 -16.21
C GLY A 40 -16.39 -21.82 -14.84
N ILE A 41 -16.88 -22.93 -14.27
CA ILE A 41 -16.40 -23.46 -12.98
C ILE A 41 -15.12 -24.26 -13.21
N ALA A 42 -14.07 -23.87 -12.49
CA ALA A 42 -12.76 -24.52 -12.58
C ALA A 42 -12.75 -25.91 -11.92
N ASN A 43 -13.38 -26.06 -10.76
CA ASN A 43 -13.46 -27.33 -10.04
C ASN A 43 -14.32 -28.34 -10.83
N GLU A 44 -13.69 -29.44 -11.24
CA GLU A 44 -14.30 -30.42 -12.14
C GLU A 44 -15.44 -31.20 -11.48
N GLN A 45 -15.36 -31.46 -10.18
CA GLN A 45 -16.40 -32.18 -9.45
C GLN A 45 -17.67 -31.34 -9.35
N ILE A 46 -17.53 -30.07 -8.97
CA ILE A 46 -18.65 -29.11 -8.91
C ILE A 46 -19.25 -28.91 -10.30
N ARG A 47 -18.41 -28.81 -11.33
CA ARG A 47 -18.86 -28.69 -12.73
C ARG A 47 -19.66 -29.91 -13.18
N ALA A 48 -19.16 -31.11 -12.93
CA ALA A 48 -19.84 -32.36 -13.30
C ALA A 48 -21.18 -32.49 -12.58
N GLN A 49 -21.22 -32.19 -11.28
CA GLN A 49 -22.45 -32.15 -10.49
C GLN A 49 -23.43 -31.13 -11.05
N GLY A 50 -22.97 -29.93 -11.40
CA GLY A 50 -23.79 -28.88 -12.01
C GLY A 50 -24.45 -29.33 -13.30
N LEU A 51 -23.72 -30.01 -14.18
CA LEU A 51 -24.26 -30.55 -15.43
C LEU A 51 -25.32 -31.63 -15.19
N GLU A 52 -25.11 -32.48 -14.19
CA GLU A 52 -26.07 -33.53 -13.83
C GLU A 52 -27.35 -32.94 -13.21
N ASN A 53 -27.20 -31.88 -12.40
CA ASN A 53 -28.28 -31.21 -11.69
C ASN A 53 -29.28 -30.50 -12.62
N ILE A 54 -28.86 -30.09 -13.82
CA ILE A 54 -29.72 -29.38 -14.78
C ILE A 54 -30.99 -30.17 -15.04
N ARG A 55 -30.86 -31.44 -15.48
CA ARG A 55 -32.02 -32.28 -15.80
C ARG A 55 -32.73 -32.81 -14.56
N LYS A 56 -32.04 -32.94 -13.42
CA LYS A 56 -32.61 -33.48 -12.18
C LYS A 56 -33.52 -32.47 -11.47
N PHE A 57 -33.15 -31.19 -11.44
CA PHE A 57 -33.79 -30.19 -10.59
C PHE A 57 -34.48 -29.06 -11.36
N ASN A 58 -34.48 -29.09 -12.69
CA ASN A 58 -35.09 -28.06 -13.52
C ASN A 58 -35.99 -28.66 -14.61
N THR A 59 -36.88 -27.84 -15.14
CA THR A 59 -37.82 -28.23 -16.20
C THR A 59 -37.30 -27.72 -17.54
N LEU A 60 -37.03 -28.63 -18.47
CA LEU A 60 -36.60 -28.29 -19.82
C LEU A 60 -37.82 -28.25 -20.76
N THR A 61 -37.89 -27.23 -21.61
CA THR A 61 -38.86 -27.20 -22.70
C THR A 61 -38.59 -28.33 -23.71
N PRO A 62 -39.59 -28.84 -24.46
CA PRO A 62 -39.37 -29.94 -25.42
C PRO A 62 -38.27 -29.66 -26.44
N ASN A 63 -38.18 -28.40 -26.90
CA ASN A 63 -37.12 -27.96 -27.80
C ASN A 63 -35.75 -27.88 -27.11
N ALA A 64 -35.69 -27.54 -25.82
CA ALA A 64 -34.45 -27.57 -25.06
C ALA A 64 -33.97 -29.02 -24.88
N GLU A 65 -34.87 -29.95 -24.55
CA GLU A 65 -34.54 -31.36 -24.39
C GLU A 65 -33.96 -31.97 -25.67
N LYS A 66 -34.59 -31.69 -26.82
CA LYS A 66 -34.12 -32.16 -28.13
C LYS A 66 -32.71 -31.66 -28.50
N ASN A 67 -32.37 -30.44 -28.08
CA ASN A 67 -31.12 -29.78 -28.43
C ASN A 67 -30.05 -29.82 -27.30
N TYR A 68 -30.30 -30.57 -26.22
CA TYR A 68 -29.45 -30.60 -25.04
C TYR A 68 -27.99 -30.92 -25.36
N SER A 69 -27.73 -32.00 -26.09
CA SER A 69 -26.37 -32.44 -26.44
C SER A 69 -25.61 -31.42 -27.29
N GLN A 70 -26.32 -30.74 -28.21
CA GLN A 70 -25.73 -29.70 -29.02
C GLN A 70 -25.38 -28.47 -28.17
N ALA A 71 -26.31 -28.02 -27.31
CA ALA A 71 -26.09 -26.87 -26.44
C ALA A 71 -24.98 -27.11 -25.41
N LEU A 72 -24.83 -28.35 -24.93
CA LEU A 72 -23.74 -28.75 -24.02
C LEU A 72 -22.37 -28.44 -24.64
N SER A 73 -22.14 -28.86 -25.90
CA SER A 73 -20.89 -28.59 -26.63
C SER A 73 -20.64 -27.10 -26.92
N GLN A 74 -21.71 -26.30 -27.02
CA GLN A 74 -21.59 -24.86 -27.29
C GLN A 74 -21.26 -24.07 -26.02
N GLY A 75 -21.74 -24.52 -24.85
CA GLY A 75 -21.44 -23.88 -23.57
C GLY A 75 -19.95 -23.92 -23.22
N GLU A 76 -19.27 -24.99 -23.59
CA GLU A 76 -17.81 -25.15 -23.39
C GLU A 76 -17.00 -24.11 -24.18
N ARG A 77 -17.53 -23.60 -25.30
CA ARG A 77 -16.82 -22.64 -26.17
C ARG A 77 -16.75 -21.23 -25.59
N LYS A 78 -17.65 -20.86 -24.67
CA LYS A 78 -17.71 -19.52 -24.05
C LYS A 78 -17.98 -19.60 -22.55
N PRO A 79 -17.05 -20.18 -21.76
CA PRO A 79 -17.23 -20.37 -20.34
C PRO A 79 -17.22 -19.02 -19.61
N ASN A 80 -18.26 -18.75 -18.83
CA ASN A 80 -18.37 -17.55 -18.00
C ASN A 80 -19.27 -17.79 -16.78
N VAL A 81 -18.64 -18.07 -15.65
CA VAL A 81 -19.31 -18.39 -14.39
C VAL A 81 -20.19 -17.26 -13.82
N TRP A 82 -19.94 -16.01 -14.19
CA TRP A 82 -20.75 -14.87 -13.75
C TRP A 82 -22.17 -14.91 -14.31
N ILE A 83 -22.41 -15.68 -15.37
CA ILE A 83 -23.76 -15.93 -15.90
C ILE A 83 -24.65 -16.59 -14.84
N LEU A 84 -24.11 -17.53 -14.04
CA LEU A 84 -24.87 -18.19 -12.98
C LEU A 84 -25.39 -17.20 -11.94
N THR A 85 -24.55 -16.25 -11.55
CA THR A 85 -24.94 -15.20 -10.61
C THR A 85 -26.07 -14.32 -11.14
N LYS A 86 -26.08 -14.05 -12.46
CA LYS A 86 -27.16 -13.31 -13.11
C LYS A 86 -28.45 -14.11 -13.14
N ILE A 87 -28.38 -15.39 -13.51
CA ILE A 87 -29.55 -16.30 -13.51
C ILE A 87 -30.19 -16.33 -12.12
N LEU A 88 -29.40 -16.55 -11.07
CA LEU A 88 -29.90 -16.57 -9.70
C LEU A 88 -30.48 -15.23 -9.27
N LYS A 89 -29.88 -14.12 -9.66
CA LYS A 89 -30.40 -12.78 -9.37
C LYS A 89 -31.81 -12.53 -9.94
N TYR A 90 -32.10 -13.04 -11.14
CA TYR A 90 -33.40 -12.83 -11.81
C TYR A 90 -34.45 -13.88 -11.43
N TYR A 91 -34.08 -15.16 -11.35
CA TYR A 91 -35.04 -16.26 -11.20
C TYR A 91 -35.07 -16.91 -9.82
N ASN A 92 -34.09 -16.61 -8.97
CA ASN A 92 -34.05 -17.12 -7.59
C ASN A 92 -33.58 -16.02 -6.62
N LYS A 93 -34.36 -14.93 -6.58
CA LYS A 93 -34.01 -13.68 -5.91
C LYS A 93 -33.75 -13.86 -4.42
N GLU A 94 -34.55 -14.66 -3.73
CA GLU A 94 -34.40 -14.92 -2.30
C GLU A 94 -33.06 -15.62 -2.01
N TYR A 95 -32.77 -16.70 -2.74
CA TYR A 95 -31.49 -17.42 -2.62
C TYR A 95 -30.29 -16.53 -2.99
N TYR A 96 -30.44 -15.69 -4.02
CA TYR A 96 -29.40 -14.74 -4.39
C TYR A 96 -29.09 -13.76 -3.26
N GLU A 97 -30.11 -13.19 -2.61
CA GLU A 97 -29.94 -12.22 -1.54
C GLU A 97 -29.41 -12.86 -0.24
N GLN A 98 -29.88 -14.07 0.11
CA GLN A 98 -29.50 -14.76 1.35
C GLN A 98 -28.16 -15.51 1.26
N THR A 99 -27.79 -16.04 0.09
CA THR A 99 -26.60 -16.92 -0.04
C THR A 99 -25.55 -16.33 -0.97
N ILE A 100 -25.92 -16.01 -2.22
CA ILE A 100 -24.93 -15.59 -3.24
C ILE A 100 -24.32 -14.23 -2.93
N LYS A 101 -25.15 -13.24 -2.56
CA LYS A 101 -24.70 -11.86 -2.32
C LYS A 101 -23.76 -11.74 -1.11
N PRO A 102 -24.00 -12.40 0.04
CA PRO A 102 -23.01 -12.47 1.12
C PRO A 102 -21.68 -13.08 0.68
N LEU A 103 -21.70 -14.21 -0.04
CA LEU A 103 -20.47 -14.85 -0.52
C LEU A 103 -19.70 -13.97 -1.52
N LEU A 104 -20.40 -13.21 -2.38
CA LEU A 104 -19.77 -12.22 -3.26
C LEU A 104 -19.03 -11.13 -2.47
N LYS A 105 -19.64 -10.63 -1.39
CA LYS A 105 -18.99 -9.64 -0.51
C LYS A 105 -17.76 -10.22 0.16
N LYS A 106 -17.88 -11.40 0.77
CA LYS A 106 -16.77 -12.14 1.41
C LYS A 106 -15.60 -12.34 0.43
N ASN A 107 -15.88 -12.78 -0.79
CA ASN A 107 -14.84 -12.98 -1.81
C ASN A 107 -14.19 -11.68 -2.30
N GLN A 108 -14.94 -10.58 -2.38
CA GLN A 108 -14.37 -9.27 -2.71
C GLN A 108 -13.45 -8.76 -1.60
N GLU A 109 -13.84 -8.96 -0.34
CA GLU A 109 -13.03 -8.60 0.83
C GLU A 109 -11.77 -9.45 0.93
N ALA A 110 -11.86 -10.77 0.74
CA ALA A 110 -10.72 -11.67 0.68
C ALA A 110 -9.71 -11.25 -0.40
N LYS A 111 -10.18 -10.97 -1.62
CA LYS A 111 -9.31 -10.48 -2.70
C LYS A 111 -8.64 -9.14 -2.39
N LYS A 112 -9.32 -8.24 -1.66
CA LYS A 112 -8.72 -6.98 -1.22
C LYS A 112 -7.62 -7.22 -0.19
N LEU A 113 -7.85 -8.14 0.74
CA LEU A 113 -6.88 -8.51 1.76
C LEU A 113 -5.66 -9.23 1.16
N GLU A 114 -5.87 -10.17 0.23
CA GLU A 114 -4.78 -10.85 -0.49
C GLU A 114 -3.89 -9.85 -1.23
N LYS A 115 -4.49 -8.91 -1.97
CA LYS A 115 -3.75 -7.81 -2.61
C LYS A 115 -2.98 -6.99 -1.57
N GLN A 116 -3.58 -6.68 -0.44
CA GLN A 116 -2.93 -5.91 0.61
C GLN A 116 -1.73 -6.66 1.21
N ILE A 117 -1.87 -7.96 1.46
CA ILE A 117 -0.78 -8.83 1.95
C ILE A 117 0.35 -8.91 0.92
N HIS A 118 0.00 -9.09 -0.37
CA HIS A 118 1.00 -9.16 -1.44
C HIS A 118 1.82 -7.87 -1.51
N ILE A 119 1.16 -6.71 -1.44
CA ILE A 119 1.82 -5.40 -1.42
C ILE A 119 2.74 -5.27 -0.21
N ASN A 120 2.24 -5.61 0.99
CA ASN A 120 3.04 -5.59 2.23
C ASN A 120 4.29 -6.49 2.16
N GLN A 121 4.23 -7.60 1.43
CA GLN A 121 5.37 -8.50 1.23
C GLN A 121 6.36 -7.98 0.19
N SER A 122 5.86 -7.34 -0.88
CA SER A 122 6.69 -6.80 -1.96
C SER A 122 7.46 -5.54 -1.56
N LEU A 123 6.89 -4.72 -0.69
CA LEU A 123 7.48 -3.47 -0.23
C LEU A 123 8.42 -3.76 0.94
N VAL A 124 9.72 -3.77 0.68
CA VAL A 124 10.75 -3.83 1.72
C VAL A 124 10.65 -2.56 2.57
N PRO A 125 10.67 -2.64 3.92
CA PRO A 125 10.74 -1.48 4.79
C PRO A 125 12.03 -0.69 4.50
N ASN A 126 11.92 0.33 3.66
CA ASN A 126 13.06 1.11 3.26
C ASN A 126 13.55 1.95 4.45
N LYS A 127 14.88 2.10 4.53
CA LYS A 127 15.50 3.13 5.35
C LYS A 127 15.25 4.46 4.63
N ILE A 128 14.71 5.45 5.35
CA ILE A 128 14.59 6.81 4.80
C ILE A 128 16.00 7.30 4.48
N ASP A 129 16.27 7.52 3.19
CA ASP A 129 17.52 8.09 2.70
C ASP A 129 17.38 9.61 2.62
N LEU A 130 18.26 10.35 3.31
CA LEU A 130 18.30 11.81 3.31
C LEU A 130 19.18 12.39 2.20
N SER A 131 19.72 11.53 1.33
CA SER A 131 20.47 11.92 0.13
C SER A 131 19.53 12.07 -1.07
N ASP A 132 18.44 11.30 -1.11
CA ASP A 132 17.42 11.34 -2.16
C ASP A 132 16.63 12.67 -2.12
N ALA A 133 16.57 13.46 -3.18
CA ALA A 133 15.85 14.75 -3.20
C ALA A 133 14.33 14.67 -2.89
N PHE A 134 13.72 13.48 -2.94
CA PHE A 134 12.28 13.30 -2.81
C PHE A 134 11.74 13.68 -1.41
N ILE A 135 10.83 14.66 -1.38
CA ILE A 135 10.11 15.17 -0.19
C ILE A 135 8.58 15.18 -0.42
N LEU A 136 7.81 15.53 0.62
CA LEU A 136 6.35 15.59 0.56
C LEU A 136 5.80 16.49 -0.56
N LEU A 137 6.50 17.57 -0.90
CA LEU A 137 6.13 18.45 -2.01
C LEU A 137 6.15 17.70 -3.36
N ASN A 138 7.16 16.87 -3.60
CA ASN A 138 7.23 16.08 -4.84
C ASN A 138 6.06 15.09 -4.93
N MET A 139 5.67 14.48 -3.81
CA MET A 139 4.48 13.61 -3.77
C MET A 139 3.20 14.39 -4.12
N GLN A 140 3.07 15.64 -3.65
CA GLN A 140 1.95 16.51 -3.99
C GLN A 140 1.92 16.85 -5.48
N GLU A 141 3.06 17.19 -6.06
CA GLU A 141 3.20 17.47 -7.50
C GLU A 141 2.85 16.24 -8.34
N LYS A 142 3.42 15.07 -8.01
CA LYS A 142 3.08 13.79 -8.68
C LYS A 142 1.59 13.47 -8.60
N ALA A 143 0.97 13.70 -7.45
CA ALA A 143 -0.46 13.48 -7.27
C ALA A 143 -1.30 14.46 -8.10
N ALA A 144 -0.92 15.74 -8.15
CA ALA A 144 -1.59 16.77 -8.93
C ALA A 144 -1.49 16.52 -10.45
N ASN A 145 -0.33 16.04 -10.90
CA ASN A 145 -0.08 15.65 -12.28
C ASN A 145 -0.77 14.32 -12.65
N GLY A 146 -1.30 13.59 -11.65
CA GLY A 146 -1.89 12.28 -11.84
C GLY A 146 -0.88 11.23 -12.28
N GLU A 147 0.37 11.28 -11.80
CA GLU A 147 1.43 10.34 -12.20
C GLU A 147 1.30 8.96 -11.53
N TYR A 148 0.39 8.80 -10.58
CA TYR A 148 0.14 7.53 -9.91
C TYR A 148 -0.79 6.64 -10.72
N GLU A 149 -0.36 5.40 -10.97
CA GLU A 149 -1.16 4.37 -11.65
C GLU A 149 -1.90 3.47 -10.68
N ASN A 150 -1.31 3.20 -9.51
CA ASN A 150 -1.83 2.25 -8.52
C ASN A 150 -1.46 2.65 -7.08
N GLU A 151 -2.01 1.92 -6.09
CA GLU A 151 -1.75 2.19 -4.67
C GLU A 151 -0.32 1.84 -4.23
N GLU A 152 0.36 0.95 -4.95
CA GLU A 152 1.72 0.49 -4.65
C GLU A 152 2.72 1.61 -4.84
N GLN A 153 2.66 2.34 -5.96
CA GLN A 153 3.53 3.49 -6.22
C GLN A 153 3.39 4.59 -5.15
N ILE A 154 2.17 4.81 -4.67
CA ILE A 154 1.90 5.78 -3.59
C ILE A 154 2.58 5.32 -2.31
N MET A 155 2.47 4.04 -1.95
CA MET A 155 3.14 3.50 -0.78
C MET A 155 4.66 3.46 -0.91
N MET A 156 5.20 3.18 -2.10
CA MET A 156 6.64 3.28 -2.34
C MET A 156 7.16 4.68 -2.04
N ASP A 157 6.44 5.71 -2.49
CA ASP A 157 6.82 7.09 -2.22
C ASP A 157 6.62 7.46 -0.74
N LEU A 158 5.53 7.01 -0.10
CA LEU A 158 5.30 7.21 1.34
C LEU A 158 6.40 6.57 2.20
N THR A 159 6.88 5.38 1.86
CA THR A 159 7.95 4.70 2.63
C THR A 159 9.30 5.42 2.56
N LYS A 160 9.53 6.25 1.54
CA LYS A 160 10.72 7.12 1.47
C LYS A 160 10.59 8.36 2.35
N LEU A 161 9.36 8.73 2.70
CA LEU A 161 9.05 9.98 3.38
C LEU A 161 8.73 9.80 4.86
N LEU A 162 8.10 8.69 5.25
CA LEU A 162 7.40 8.59 6.52
C LEU A 162 7.59 7.24 7.19
N VAL A 163 7.93 7.28 8.48
CA VAL A 163 7.89 6.13 9.39
C VAL A 163 7.28 6.56 10.72
N TYR A 164 6.82 5.60 11.53
CA TYR A 164 6.33 5.89 12.88
C TYR A 164 6.72 4.81 13.88
N TYR A 165 6.67 5.16 15.16
CA TYR A 165 6.89 4.24 16.27
C TYR A 165 6.06 4.68 17.49
N GLU A 166 5.79 3.73 18.38
CA GLU A 166 5.05 3.99 19.62
C GLU A 166 5.89 4.88 20.54
N GLY A 167 5.35 6.05 20.89
CA GLY A 167 5.89 6.93 21.92
C GLY A 167 5.32 6.61 23.30
N GLU A 168 5.66 7.42 24.31
CA GLU A 168 5.17 7.21 25.68
C GLU A 168 3.66 7.45 25.82
N THR A 169 3.12 8.44 25.10
CA THR A 169 1.71 8.84 25.17
C THR A 169 0.98 8.65 23.84
N ASP A 170 1.64 8.98 22.74
CA ASP A 170 1.10 8.94 21.38
C ASP A 170 2.15 8.41 20.40
N ASP A 171 1.69 7.94 19.25
CA ASP A 171 2.57 7.56 18.14
C ASP A 171 3.36 8.77 17.63
N ILE A 172 4.68 8.57 17.50
CA ILE A 172 5.60 9.57 16.97
C ILE A 172 5.90 9.23 15.53
N TYR A 173 5.64 10.20 14.64
CA TYR A 173 5.92 10.09 13.23
C TYR A 173 7.20 10.82 12.90
N ALA A 174 8.06 10.19 12.11
CA ALA A 174 9.26 10.81 11.57
C ALA A 174 9.06 11.03 10.07
N ILE A 175 8.97 12.30 9.67
CA ILE A 175 8.75 12.70 8.28
C ILE A 175 9.97 13.40 7.71
N LYS A 176 10.31 13.05 6.49
CA LYS A 176 11.36 13.67 5.70
C LYS A 176 10.88 15.01 5.16
N ASP A 177 11.61 16.06 5.49
CA ASP A 177 11.36 17.44 5.09
C ASP A 177 12.67 18.09 4.63
N TYR A 178 12.56 19.27 4.02
CA TYR A 178 13.69 20.08 3.60
C TYR A 178 13.89 21.27 4.54
N ASP A 179 15.09 21.39 5.10
CA ASP A 179 15.52 22.53 5.92
C ASP A 179 16.14 23.60 5.02
N ALA A 180 15.42 24.70 4.84
CA ALA A 180 15.84 25.84 4.02
C ALA A 180 17.02 26.63 4.62
N ILE A 181 17.28 26.52 5.93
CA ILE A 181 18.40 27.22 6.58
C ILE A 181 19.71 26.48 6.28
N CYS A 182 19.67 25.15 6.37
CA CYS A 182 20.84 24.31 6.14
C CYS A 182 20.98 23.83 4.69
N ASP A 183 20.01 24.13 3.82
CA ASP A 183 19.92 23.63 2.42
C ASP A 183 20.08 22.10 2.36
N THR A 184 19.27 21.43 3.19
CA THR A 184 19.58 20.06 3.60
C THR A 184 18.29 19.33 3.97
N GLN A 185 18.16 18.07 3.54
CA GLN A 185 17.06 17.23 3.99
C GLN A 185 17.25 16.75 5.41
N VAL A 186 16.16 16.77 6.18
CA VAL A 186 16.14 16.40 7.59
C VAL A 186 14.93 15.55 7.91
N LEU A 187 15.06 14.73 8.95
CA LEU A 187 13.95 13.99 9.53
C LEU A 187 13.36 14.76 10.71
N HIS A 188 12.11 15.18 10.61
CA HIS A 188 11.38 15.85 11.68
C HIS A 188 10.42 14.88 12.38
N HIS A 189 10.43 14.94 13.71
CA HIS A 189 9.49 14.19 14.54
C HIS A 189 8.24 15.04 14.76
N LYS A 190 7.08 14.49 14.44
CA LYS A 190 5.76 15.14 14.52
C LYS A 190 4.75 14.18 15.13
N LEU A 191 3.73 14.75 15.77
CA LEU A 191 2.59 13.98 16.26
C LEU A 191 1.66 13.56 15.11
N GLU A 192 0.94 12.46 15.31
CA GLU A 192 0.00 11.87 14.35
C GLU A 192 -0.91 12.93 13.70
N GLY A 193 -1.57 13.76 14.52
CA GLY A 193 -2.54 14.74 14.02
C GLY A 193 -1.96 15.74 13.03
N THR A 194 -0.66 16.06 13.14
CA THR A 194 0.01 16.97 12.19
C THR A 194 0.26 16.29 10.85
N VAL A 195 0.81 15.07 10.90
CA VAL A 195 1.10 14.28 9.70
C VAL A 195 -0.19 13.92 8.96
N HIS A 196 -1.24 13.53 9.68
CA HIS A 196 -2.53 13.21 9.10
C HIS A 196 -3.14 14.38 8.34
N LYS A 197 -3.08 15.60 8.90
CA LYS A 197 -3.52 16.82 8.20
C LYS A 197 -2.69 17.13 6.95
N GLN A 198 -1.38 16.82 6.96
CA GLN A 198 -0.52 17.00 5.79
C GLN A 198 -0.88 16.01 4.67
N LEU A 199 -1.06 14.73 5.01
CA LEU A 199 -1.42 13.66 4.06
C LEU A 199 -2.86 13.77 3.54
N GLU A 200 -3.77 14.38 4.33
CA GLU A 200 -5.16 14.61 3.92
C GLU A 200 -5.28 15.62 2.76
N LYS A 201 -4.34 16.57 2.67
CA LYS A 201 -4.29 17.56 1.59
C LYS A 201 -3.90 16.97 0.23
N ILE A 202 -3.35 15.75 0.22
CA ILE A 202 -2.88 15.09 -1.00
C ILE A 202 -4.01 14.25 -1.58
N ASN A 203 -4.73 14.83 -2.54
CA ASN A 203 -5.76 14.13 -3.32
C ASN A 203 -5.11 13.36 -4.47
N ILE A 204 -5.47 12.08 -4.62
CA ILE A 204 -4.86 11.17 -5.60
C ILE A 204 -5.89 10.77 -6.65
N CYS A 205 -5.53 11.01 -7.91
CA CYS A 205 -6.32 10.63 -9.08
C CYS A 205 -5.50 9.67 -9.95
N PHE A 206 -6.02 8.46 -10.17
CA PHE A 206 -5.41 7.51 -11.12
C PHE A 206 -5.70 7.93 -12.56
N GLN A 207 -4.71 7.83 -13.45
CA GLN A 207 -4.84 8.21 -14.87
C GLN A 207 -6.01 7.49 -15.58
N ASN A 208 -6.38 6.29 -15.12
CA ASN A 208 -7.37 5.43 -15.77
C ASN A 208 -8.84 5.87 -15.65
N LYS A 209 -9.14 7.04 -15.07
CA LYS A 209 -10.53 7.56 -15.01
C LYS A 209 -10.95 8.45 -16.19
N LYS A 210 -10.06 8.80 -17.12
CA LYS A 210 -10.42 9.69 -18.25
C LYS A 210 -11.15 9.02 -19.43
N THR A 211 -11.33 7.70 -19.45
CA THR A 211 -11.88 6.99 -20.62
C THR A 211 -13.26 6.35 -20.45
N SER A 212 -13.94 6.44 -19.30
CA SER A 212 -15.26 5.80 -19.11
C SER A 212 -16.48 6.73 -19.06
N GLU A 213 -16.33 8.04 -19.33
CA GLU A 213 -17.46 9.00 -19.23
C GLU A 213 -18.17 9.34 -20.55
N LYS A 214 -17.91 8.63 -21.64
CA LYS A 214 -18.69 8.78 -22.88
C LYS A 214 -19.18 7.45 -23.41
N THR A 215 -20.20 6.89 -22.76
CA THR A 215 -21.36 6.21 -23.39
C THR A 215 -22.20 5.53 -22.31
N SER A 216 -23.24 6.21 -21.85
CA SER A 216 -24.62 5.69 -21.76
C SER A 216 -25.43 6.65 -20.91
N GLU A 217 -26.05 7.61 -21.58
CA GLU A 217 -27.15 8.36 -21.01
C GLU A 217 -28.37 7.45 -20.78
N LYS A 218 -29.04 7.74 -19.67
CA LYS A 218 -30.47 7.59 -19.35
C LYS A 218 -30.93 6.40 -18.47
N ASN A 219 -31.41 6.85 -17.30
CA ASN A 219 -32.54 6.41 -16.50
C ASN A 219 -32.25 5.42 -15.37
N ASP A 220 -32.04 5.98 -14.17
CA ASP A 220 -32.98 5.77 -13.07
C ASP A 220 -32.68 6.78 -11.94
N GLU A 221 -33.64 7.68 -11.72
CA GLU A 221 -33.72 8.53 -10.53
C GLU A 221 -33.93 7.63 -9.30
N THR A 222 -33.39 8.05 -8.15
CA THR A 222 -33.41 7.39 -6.82
C THR A 222 -32.29 6.40 -6.49
N LYS A 223 -31.04 6.87 -6.48
CA LYS A 223 -30.10 6.51 -5.39
C LYS A 223 -29.33 7.74 -4.94
N TYR A 224 -29.38 8.02 -3.65
CA TYR A 224 -28.47 8.93 -2.95
C TYR A 224 -27.04 8.63 -3.43
N SER A 225 -26.52 9.52 -4.27
CA SER A 225 -25.15 9.45 -4.74
C SER A 225 -24.28 9.88 -3.56
N THR A 226 -23.83 8.91 -2.76
CA THR A 226 -22.78 9.13 -1.77
C THR A 226 -21.60 9.75 -2.54
N PRO A 227 -21.12 10.95 -2.18
CA PRO A 227 -20.08 11.62 -2.96
C PRO A 227 -18.89 10.69 -3.07
N ALA A 228 -18.35 10.53 -4.28
CA ALA A 228 -17.20 9.69 -4.54
C ALA A 228 -16.06 10.11 -3.60
N LYS A 229 -15.89 9.36 -2.51
CA LYS A 229 -14.86 9.59 -1.48
C LYS A 229 -13.53 9.75 -2.19
N SER A 230 -12.97 10.96 -2.21
CA SER A 230 -11.65 11.21 -2.79
C SER A 230 -10.63 10.27 -2.13
N LEU A 231 -9.80 9.66 -2.96
CA LEU A 231 -8.71 8.83 -2.46
C LEU A 231 -7.60 9.81 -2.04
N THR A 232 -7.29 9.85 -0.75
CA THR A 232 -6.24 10.71 -0.20
C THR A 232 -5.04 9.87 0.21
N ALA A 233 -3.85 10.48 0.23
CA ALA A 233 -2.64 9.78 0.67
C ALA A 233 -2.79 9.20 2.08
N ILE A 234 -3.50 9.89 2.98
CA ILE A 234 -3.76 9.40 4.33
C ILE A 234 -4.58 8.08 4.34
N ARG A 235 -5.52 7.90 3.42
CA ARG A 235 -6.30 6.65 3.33
C ARG A 235 -5.41 5.48 2.94
N ILE A 236 -4.51 5.70 1.99
CA ILE A 236 -3.54 4.71 1.54
C ILE A 236 -2.56 4.40 2.66
N PHE A 237 -2.01 5.43 3.31
CA PHE A 237 -1.10 5.24 4.44
C PHE A 237 -1.74 4.41 5.56
N LYS A 238 -2.96 4.74 6.01
CA LYS A 238 -3.67 3.96 7.05
C LYS A 238 -3.91 2.51 6.66
N LYS A 239 -4.16 2.25 5.38
CA LYS A 239 -4.35 0.89 4.86
C LYS A 239 -3.05 0.08 4.95
N TYR A 240 -1.89 0.69 4.74
CA TYR A 240 -0.60 0.01 4.69
C TYR A 240 0.36 0.43 5.82
N ALA A 241 -0.17 0.92 6.95
CA ALA A 241 0.60 1.54 8.01
C ALA A 241 1.70 0.62 8.55
N SER A 242 1.43 -0.69 8.65
CA SER A 242 2.37 -1.69 9.17
C SER A 242 3.74 -1.70 8.45
N ILE A 243 3.81 -1.27 7.19
CA ILE A 243 5.08 -1.17 6.44
C ILE A 243 6.00 -0.08 7.02
N SER A 244 5.39 1.01 7.52
CA SER A 244 6.09 2.20 8.01
C SER A 244 6.41 2.13 9.51
N ALA A 245 5.99 1.07 10.19
CA ALA A 245 6.16 0.89 11.63
C ALA A 245 7.61 0.52 11.99
N LYS A 246 8.11 1.15 13.05
CA LYS A 246 9.41 0.88 13.69
C LYS A 246 9.18 0.53 15.17
N LYS A 247 10.09 -0.27 15.74
CA LYS A 247 10.07 -0.65 17.18
C LYS A 247 10.34 0.52 18.13
N GLY A 248 10.81 1.64 17.60
CA GLY A 248 11.35 2.77 18.36
C GLY A 248 12.51 3.41 17.60
N CYS A 249 13.21 4.31 18.28
CA CYS A 249 14.33 5.06 17.71
C CYS A 249 15.58 4.95 18.59
N LYS A 250 16.76 4.96 17.96
CA LYS A 250 18.07 5.05 18.62
C LYS A 250 18.95 6.03 17.86
N LEU A 251 19.96 6.57 18.52
CA LEU A 251 20.92 7.45 17.87
C LEU A 251 21.60 6.75 16.68
N ILE A 252 22.12 5.53 16.90
CA ILE A 252 22.65 4.63 15.86
C ILE A 252 22.16 3.21 16.16
N SER A 253 21.81 2.45 15.13
CA SER A 253 21.43 1.04 15.26
C SER A 253 21.72 0.26 13.98
N GLU A 254 22.05 -1.03 14.15
CA GLU A 254 22.13 -2.00 13.05
C GLU A 254 20.79 -2.73 12.84
N ASP A 255 19.83 -2.64 13.77
CA ASP A 255 18.50 -3.25 13.61
C ASP A 255 17.67 -2.42 12.62
N PRO A 256 17.28 -2.96 11.44
CA PRO A 256 16.49 -2.24 10.44
C PRO A 256 15.08 -1.86 10.93
N LYS A 257 14.61 -2.50 12.02
CA LYS A 257 13.33 -2.20 12.67
C LYS A 257 13.42 -1.03 13.64
N ILE A 258 14.62 -0.50 13.93
CA ILE A 258 14.82 0.70 14.76
C ILE A 258 15.12 1.89 13.86
N LEU A 259 14.44 3.01 14.10
CA LEU A 259 14.74 4.27 13.43
C LEU A 259 16.08 4.84 13.92
N ILE A 260 16.96 5.20 12.99
CA ILE A 260 18.21 5.90 13.29
C ILE A 260 17.93 7.41 13.31
N ILE A 261 18.18 8.04 14.45
CA ILE A 261 17.97 9.49 14.64
C ILE A 261 19.20 10.28 14.18
N PHE A 262 20.40 9.70 14.23
CA PHE A 262 21.60 10.35 13.74
C PHE A 262 21.59 10.39 12.21
N GLN A 263 21.47 11.59 11.66
CA GLN A 263 21.33 11.81 10.22
C GLN A 263 22.70 12.06 9.57
N ARG A 264 23.39 13.08 10.07
CA ARG A 264 24.73 13.51 9.66
C ARG A 264 25.22 14.59 10.61
N TYR A 265 26.49 14.97 10.47
CA TYR A 265 26.95 16.25 11.00
C TYR A 265 26.31 17.41 10.24
N LYS A 266 26.11 18.53 10.92
CA LYS A 266 25.58 19.78 10.33
C LYS A 266 26.43 20.24 9.14
N TYR A 267 27.73 20.03 9.22
CA TYR A 267 28.70 20.44 8.20
C TYR A 267 29.07 19.26 7.31
N LYS A 268 29.26 19.53 6.02
CA LYS A 268 29.76 18.55 5.05
C LYS A 268 31.19 18.17 5.42
N ARG A 269 31.57 16.94 5.10
CA ARG A 269 32.97 16.51 5.18
C ARG A 269 33.73 17.25 4.09
N LEU A 270 34.79 17.96 4.47
CA LEU A 270 35.74 18.55 3.53
C LEU A 270 36.67 17.45 3.02
N GLU A 271 36.98 17.50 1.73
CA GLU A 271 38.08 16.72 1.17
C GLU A 271 39.44 17.34 1.57
N ASN A 272 40.52 16.57 1.44
CA ASN A 272 41.83 16.98 1.96
C ASN A 272 42.37 18.27 1.30
N ASP A 273 42.02 18.52 0.05
CA ASP A 273 42.39 19.70 -0.75
C ASP A 273 41.52 20.93 -0.43
N GLU A 274 40.37 20.75 0.21
CA GLU A 274 39.47 21.84 0.65
C GLU A 274 39.76 22.30 2.09
N THR A 275 40.63 21.59 2.80
CA THR A 275 40.93 21.86 4.20
C THR A 275 41.80 23.11 4.34
N ASN A 276 41.22 24.19 4.87
CA ASN A 276 41.96 25.41 5.18
C ASN A 276 42.73 25.25 6.50
N TYR A 277 43.99 24.86 6.39
CA TYR A 277 44.87 24.70 7.55
C TYR A 277 45.16 26.01 8.29
N ASP A 278 45.16 27.16 7.62
CA ASP A 278 45.38 28.46 8.28
C ASP A 278 44.27 28.77 9.28
N CYS A 279 43.01 28.47 8.92
CA CYS A 279 41.88 28.58 9.83
C CYS A 279 41.95 27.57 10.99
N LEU A 280 42.38 26.34 10.72
CA LEU A 280 42.51 25.31 11.75
C LEU A 280 43.65 25.62 12.72
N GLN A 281 44.74 26.20 12.23
CA GLN A 281 45.93 26.49 13.02
C GLN A 281 45.60 27.36 14.22
N MET A 282 44.73 28.37 14.07
CA MET A 282 44.28 29.20 15.19
C MET A 282 43.64 28.38 16.33
N TYR A 283 42.88 27.33 16.01
CA TYR A 283 42.26 26.46 17.01
C TYR A 283 43.28 25.48 17.62
N LEU A 284 44.19 24.96 16.79
CA LEU A 284 45.27 24.07 17.25
C LEU A 284 46.21 24.80 18.21
N ASP A 285 46.62 26.03 17.87
CA ASP A 285 47.44 26.89 18.72
C ASP A 285 46.72 27.25 20.01
N LEU A 286 45.41 27.49 19.97
CA LEU A 286 44.60 27.72 21.17
C LEU A 286 44.61 26.49 22.10
N ILE A 287 44.62 25.27 21.56
CA ILE A 287 44.72 24.07 22.40
C ILE A 287 46.16 23.94 22.93
N LYS A 288 47.17 24.16 22.09
CA LYS A 288 48.58 23.92 22.42
C LYS A 288 49.15 24.92 23.42
N GLU A 289 48.89 26.21 23.21
CA GLU A 289 49.55 27.28 23.96
C GLU A 289 48.80 27.57 25.27
N PRO A 290 47.57 28.13 25.29
CA PRO A 290 46.93 28.50 26.54
C PRO A 290 46.26 27.34 27.30
N ILE A 291 45.79 26.29 26.62
CA ILE A 291 45.05 25.20 27.31
C ILE A 291 46.01 24.18 27.92
N VAL A 292 47.04 23.73 27.19
CA VAL A 292 47.97 22.68 27.65
C VAL A 292 49.38 23.19 27.97
N ALA A 293 49.64 24.50 27.84
CA ALA A 293 50.92 25.13 28.16
C ALA A 293 52.13 24.44 27.48
N GLY A 294 51.95 24.02 26.22
CA GLY A 294 52.97 23.33 25.42
C GLY A 294 53.19 21.85 25.76
N ASP A 295 52.41 21.25 26.67
CA ASP A 295 52.49 19.81 26.96
C ASP A 295 51.96 18.98 25.77
N GLU A 296 52.87 18.43 24.98
CA GLU A 296 52.56 17.63 23.79
C GLU A 296 51.72 16.38 24.08
N ARG A 297 51.92 15.74 25.25
CA ARG A 297 51.15 14.52 25.58
C ARG A 297 49.71 14.87 25.86
N VAL A 298 49.47 15.97 26.56
CA VAL A 298 48.10 16.44 26.83
C VAL A 298 47.47 16.98 25.55
N TYR A 299 48.22 17.72 24.74
CA TYR A 299 47.79 18.21 23.42
C TYR A 299 47.26 17.07 22.53
N GLU A 300 48.08 16.04 22.29
CA GLU A 300 47.73 14.89 21.47
C GLU A 300 46.52 14.15 22.03
N ASN A 301 46.45 13.96 23.35
CA ASN A 301 45.31 13.31 23.99
C ASN A 301 44.00 14.09 23.76
N ILE A 302 44.01 15.42 23.85
CA ILE A 302 42.83 16.25 23.59
C ILE A 302 42.40 16.13 22.13
N LEU A 303 43.34 16.24 21.19
CA LEU A 303 43.03 16.13 19.76
C LEU A 303 42.48 14.75 19.39
N ASN A 304 43.13 13.69 19.87
CA ASN A 304 42.68 12.32 19.64
C ASN A 304 41.28 12.08 20.25
N TRP A 305 40.99 12.67 21.42
CA TRP A 305 39.68 12.59 22.03
C TRP A 305 38.59 13.29 21.20
N ILE A 306 38.87 14.50 20.70
CA ILE A 306 37.96 15.24 19.80
C ILE A 306 37.74 14.46 18.50
N ALA A 307 38.82 13.99 17.86
CA ALA A 307 38.75 13.22 16.63
C ALA A 307 37.94 11.93 16.83
N TRP A 308 38.18 11.20 17.93
CA TRP A 308 37.46 9.97 18.25
C TRP A 308 35.96 10.23 18.44
N MET A 309 35.57 11.31 19.13
CA MET A 309 34.16 11.70 19.32
C MET A 309 33.45 11.98 18.00
N ILE A 310 34.11 12.63 17.05
CA ILE A 310 33.57 12.93 15.70
C ILE A 310 33.52 11.66 14.84
N GLN A 311 34.48 10.74 14.96
CA GLN A 311 34.51 9.50 14.18
C GLN A 311 33.58 8.43 14.74
N ASN A 312 33.20 8.51 16.02
CA ASN A 312 32.41 7.49 16.72
C ASN A 312 31.12 8.07 17.32
N PRO A 313 30.21 8.64 16.49
CA PRO A 313 28.94 9.16 17.00
C PRO A 313 28.19 8.09 17.80
N GLY A 314 27.59 8.50 18.91
CA GLY A 314 26.84 7.63 19.80
C GLY A 314 27.65 6.65 20.67
N LYS A 315 28.98 6.63 20.56
CA LYS A 315 29.83 5.91 21.53
C LYS A 315 30.22 6.84 22.67
N LYS A 316 30.22 6.31 23.89
CA LYS A 316 30.66 7.05 25.09
C LYS A 316 32.18 6.93 25.24
N SER A 317 32.89 8.06 25.26
CA SER A 317 34.33 8.11 25.54
C SER A 317 34.68 7.76 26.99
N ARG A 318 33.68 7.80 27.91
CA ARG A 318 33.81 7.57 29.37
C ARG A 318 34.83 8.48 30.07
N THR A 319 35.22 9.55 29.39
CA THR A 319 36.24 10.51 29.82
C THR A 319 35.69 11.90 29.57
N ALA A 320 35.99 12.82 30.47
CA ALA A 320 35.62 14.23 30.34
C ALA A 320 36.86 15.08 30.59
N ILE A 321 37.09 16.07 29.74
CA ILE A 321 38.15 17.05 29.93
C ILE A 321 37.58 18.19 30.78
N ILE A 322 38.27 18.53 31.86
CA ILE A 322 37.91 19.65 32.74
C ILE A 322 38.98 20.72 32.56
N LEU A 323 38.60 21.86 32.00
CA LEU A 323 39.48 23.03 31.88
C LEU A 323 39.27 23.93 33.11
N GLN A 324 40.34 24.20 33.84
CA GLN A 324 40.34 25.09 35.00
C GLN A 324 41.38 26.18 34.81
N GLY A 325 41.00 27.44 35.05
CA GLY A 325 41.86 28.59 34.87
C GLY A 325 41.23 29.86 35.42
N ARG A 326 42.01 30.95 35.45
CA ARG A 326 41.46 32.29 35.68
C ARG A 326 40.79 32.75 34.38
N GLN A 327 39.65 33.43 34.51
CA GLN A 327 38.86 33.93 33.39
C GLN A 327 39.54 35.11 32.69
#